data_AF-A0A1A9D245-F1
#
_entry.id   AF-A0A1A9D245-F1
#
_cell.length_a   1.000
_cell.length_b   1.000
_cell.length_c   1.000
_cell.angle_alpha   90.00
_cell.angle_beta   90.00
_cell.angle_gamma   90.00
#
_symmetry.space_group_name_H-M   'P 1'
#
loop_
_entity.id
_entity.type
_entity.pdbx_description
1 polymer ?
#
loop_
_entity_poly.entity_id
_entity_poly.type
_entity_poly.pdbx_seq_one_letter_code
_entity_poly.pdbx_strand_id
1 'polypeptide(L)'
;MPTIYREPDYVYEDLVDLVEGQLRVVELTAINAEIGGPGERLWMTEPGLAVSEVYRLWHKGKGKSTDKAPAEGRYWAVDRDDAWDAMPRLREALAGVLARLTRPGSASEYALEPGREERDLAVLAELEAVWLSGLSLLGEAHGPRAVERELNHELFIPIQAELARAGALRSRMLQERYGTGPDAAARAATELGWDIGKARRALAAGDEYRQWVRDGAAHARDRIAVRRPPGETGLPDVLAATLMTAACAYEDVVPGRPSPLPLPDELARWYVFVQGLGACVAVAVEDAYTPDGSPRDYMRVAPVAMVVQAGWTVRDGVIFSPLPYAEYPDGIEYDEEAVRASGGTPLSDGSP
;
A
#
# COMPACT_ATOMS: atom_id res chain seq x y z
N MET A 1 -0.26 -19.59 -19.70
CA MET A 1 -0.54 -20.84 -18.94
C MET A 1 0.68 -21.07 -18.06
N PRO A 2 0.55 -21.20 -16.73
CA PRO A 2 1.71 -21.25 -15.84
C PRO A 2 2.53 -22.51 -16.09
N THR A 3 3.86 -22.37 -16.26
CA THR A 3 4.74 -23.54 -16.30
C THR A 3 5.02 -23.95 -14.86
N ILE A 4 4.43 -25.06 -14.44
CA ILE A 4 4.52 -25.55 -13.06
C ILE A 4 5.77 -26.43 -12.93
N TYR A 5 6.67 -26.06 -12.02
CA TYR A 5 7.88 -26.81 -11.71
C TYR A 5 7.75 -27.42 -10.31
N ARG A 6 7.58 -28.75 -10.25
CA ARG A 6 7.33 -29.44 -8.97
C ARG A 6 8.64 -29.77 -8.27
N GLU A 7 8.67 -29.58 -6.95
CA GLU A 7 9.72 -30.17 -6.13
C GLU A 7 9.55 -31.70 -6.12
N PRO A 8 10.63 -32.50 -6.17
CA PRO A 8 12.04 -32.11 -6.02
C PRO A 8 12.80 -31.91 -7.36
N ASP A 9 12.12 -31.95 -8.50
CA ASP A 9 12.77 -32.02 -9.82
C ASP A 9 13.44 -30.71 -10.25
N TYR A 10 13.05 -29.59 -9.65
CA TYR A 10 13.64 -28.26 -9.85
C TYR A 10 13.80 -27.58 -8.49
N VAL A 11 15.02 -27.17 -8.14
CA VAL A 11 15.25 -26.35 -6.95
C VAL A 11 15.13 -24.87 -7.29
N TYR A 12 14.90 -24.03 -6.27
CA TYR A 12 14.75 -22.58 -6.42
C TYR A 12 15.83 -21.94 -7.30
N GLU A 13 17.10 -22.31 -7.09
CA GLU A 13 18.24 -21.79 -7.87
C GLU A 13 18.15 -22.15 -9.36
N ASP A 14 17.64 -23.34 -9.69
CA ASP A 14 17.46 -23.74 -11.10
C ASP A 14 16.40 -22.88 -11.79
N LEU A 15 15.35 -22.48 -11.05
CA LEU A 15 14.28 -21.62 -11.57
C LEU A 15 14.71 -20.17 -11.71
N VAL A 16 15.58 -19.70 -10.82
CA VAL A 16 16.24 -18.39 -10.95
C VAL A 16 17.18 -18.40 -12.16
N ASP A 17 18.03 -19.43 -12.32
CA ASP A 17 18.95 -19.55 -13.46
C ASP A 17 18.21 -19.69 -14.80
N LEU A 18 17.05 -20.36 -14.81
CA LEU A 18 16.17 -20.42 -15.99
C LEU A 18 15.79 -19.02 -16.52
N VAL A 19 15.63 -18.05 -15.63
CA VAL A 19 15.26 -16.68 -16.00
C VAL A 19 16.50 -15.80 -16.14
N GLU A 20 17.32 -15.68 -15.09
CA GLU A 20 18.46 -14.74 -15.05
C GLU A 20 19.68 -15.25 -15.84
N GLY A 21 19.90 -16.56 -15.89
CA GLY A 21 21.04 -17.16 -16.58
C GLY A 21 20.86 -17.29 -18.10
N GLN A 22 19.61 -17.36 -18.56
CA GLN A 22 19.29 -17.60 -19.98
C GLN A 22 18.70 -16.37 -20.68
N LEU A 23 18.14 -15.41 -19.94
CA LEU A 23 17.45 -14.25 -20.51
C LEU A 23 18.08 -12.94 -20.04
N ARG A 24 17.98 -11.91 -20.88
CA ARG A 24 18.31 -10.53 -20.51
C ARG A 24 17.10 -9.90 -19.84
N VAL A 25 17.11 -9.89 -18.51
CA VAL A 25 16.00 -9.44 -17.68
C VAL A 25 16.44 -8.40 -16.66
N VAL A 26 15.49 -7.58 -16.22
CA VAL A 26 15.62 -6.64 -15.10
C VAL A 26 14.65 -7.08 -14.02
N GLU A 27 15.13 -7.21 -12.79
CA GLU A 27 14.27 -7.51 -11.64
C GLU A 27 13.43 -6.27 -11.26
N LEU A 28 12.13 -6.50 -11.06
CA LEU A 28 11.15 -5.51 -10.64
C LEU A 28 11.10 -5.49 -9.10
N THR A 29 12.19 -5.01 -8.49
CA THR A 29 12.44 -5.08 -7.05
C THR A 29 11.40 -4.33 -6.21
N ALA A 30 10.95 -3.15 -6.64
CA ALA A 30 10.01 -2.33 -5.89
C ALA A 30 8.60 -2.94 -5.92
N ILE A 31 8.14 -3.39 -7.10
CA ILE A 31 6.88 -4.12 -7.23
C ILE A 31 6.94 -5.40 -6.40
N ASN A 32 8.01 -6.19 -6.53
CA ASN A 32 8.15 -7.44 -5.80
C ASN A 32 8.18 -7.23 -4.28
N ALA A 33 8.77 -6.14 -3.79
CA ALA A 33 8.74 -5.80 -2.37
C ALA A 33 7.33 -5.47 -1.85
N GLU A 34 6.42 -4.98 -2.71
CA GLU A 34 5.05 -4.64 -2.32
C GLU A 34 4.09 -5.83 -2.43
N ILE A 35 4.23 -6.68 -3.47
CA ILE A 35 3.24 -7.75 -3.76
C ILE A 35 3.80 -9.18 -3.68
N GLY A 36 5.11 -9.33 -3.57
CA GLY A 36 5.79 -10.63 -3.56
C GLY A 36 5.75 -11.29 -2.20
N GLY A 37 5.56 -12.62 -2.19
CA GLY A 37 5.76 -13.43 -1.00
C GLY A 37 7.24 -13.67 -0.68
N PRO A 38 7.56 -14.26 0.49
CA PRO A 38 8.93 -14.64 0.82
C PRO A 38 9.56 -15.55 -0.24
N GLY A 39 10.68 -15.12 -0.82
CA GLY A 39 11.38 -15.84 -1.89
C GLY A 39 10.71 -15.75 -3.27
N GLU A 40 9.59 -15.03 -3.42
CA GLU A 40 9.04 -14.73 -4.75
C GLU A 40 9.88 -13.65 -5.43
N ARG A 41 9.93 -13.70 -6.76
CA ARG A 41 10.67 -12.72 -7.59
C ARG A 41 9.88 -12.37 -8.84
N LEU A 42 10.07 -11.15 -9.33
CA LEU A 42 9.41 -10.63 -10.50
C LEU A 42 10.43 -9.97 -11.41
N TRP A 43 10.39 -10.27 -12.70
CA TRP A 43 11.29 -9.70 -13.70
C TRP A 43 10.52 -9.22 -14.92
N MET A 44 11.13 -8.30 -15.66
CA MET A 44 10.75 -7.99 -17.04
C MET A 44 11.94 -8.20 -17.98
N THR A 45 11.68 -8.51 -19.25
CA THR A 45 12.73 -8.45 -20.28
C THR A 45 13.33 -7.05 -20.35
N GLU A 46 14.64 -6.97 -20.57
CA GLU A 46 15.32 -5.67 -20.69
C GLU A 46 14.66 -4.80 -21.77
N PRO A 47 14.41 -3.50 -21.49
CA PRO A 47 13.86 -2.59 -22.48
C PRO A 47 14.70 -2.53 -23.77
N GLY A 48 14.03 -2.42 -24.92
CA GLY A 48 14.69 -2.35 -26.24
C GLY A 48 15.01 -3.70 -26.86
N LEU A 49 14.62 -4.81 -26.24
CA LEU A 49 14.59 -6.12 -26.89
C LEU A 49 13.32 -6.27 -27.73
N ALA A 50 13.36 -7.16 -28.73
CA ALA A 50 12.23 -7.44 -29.62
C ALA A 50 11.08 -8.25 -28.96
N VAL A 51 11.15 -8.44 -27.65
CA VAL A 51 10.17 -9.15 -26.82
C VAL A 51 9.87 -8.32 -25.59
N SER A 52 8.62 -8.39 -25.12
CA SER A 52 8.15 -7.64 -23.95
C SER A 52 7.41 -8.59 -23.02
N GLU A 53 8.15 -9.20 -22.09
CA GLU A 53 7.63 -10.26 -21.25
C GLU A 53 7.90 -9.97 -19.78
N VAL A 54 6.96 -10.38 -18.93
CA VAL A 54 7.06 -10.31 -17.47
C VAL A 54 7.07 -11.74 -16.93
N TYR A 55 8.04 -12.01 -16.07
CA TYR A 55 8.23 -13.31 -15.43
C TYR A 55 7.95 -13.19 -13.94
N ARG A 56 7.20 -14.14 -13.38
CA ARG A 56 6.94 -14.21 -11.94
C ARG A 56 7.31 -15.59 -11.41
N LEU A 57 8.28 -15.64 -10.51
CA LEU A 57 8.56 -16.80 -9.68
C LEU A 57 7.75 -16.70 -8.40
N TRP A 58 6.87 -17.67 -8.15
CA TRP A 58 6.02 -17.71 -6.97
C TRP A 58 5.91 -19.11 -6.38
N HIS A 59 5.53 -19.19 -5.11
CA HIS A 59 5.43 -20.46 -4.40
C HIS A 59 4.02 -20.71 -3.90
N LYS A 60 3.47 -21.89 -4.22
CA LYS A 60 2.20 -22.34 -3.64
C LYS A 60 2.46 -23.34 -2.53
N GLY A 61 2.11 -23.00 -1.29
CA GLY A 61 2.12 -23.95 -0.19
C GLY A 61 1.80 -23.29 1.15
N LYS A 62 0.57 -23.47 1.66
CA LYS A 62 0.24 -23.11 3.06
C LYS A 62 0.72 -24.23 3.99
N GLY A 63 1.53 -23.88 4.99
CA GLY A 63 1.70 -24.71 6.19
C GLY A 63 3.10 -24.60 6.80
N LYS A 64 3.16 -24.23 8.09
CA LYS A 64 4.33 -24.46 8.94
C LYS A 64 4.83 -25.89 8.71
N SER A 65 6.15 -26.04 8.65
CA SER A 65 6.83 -27.32 8.63
C SER A 65 6.46 -28.13 9.88
N THR A 66 5.32 -28.81 9.85
CA THR A 66 5.03 -29.92 10.74
C THR A 66 4.96 -31.15 9.86
N ASP A 67 5.96 -32.00 10.05
CA ASP A 67 6.12 -33.28 9.39
C ASP A 67 4.78 -34.03 9.33
N LYS A 68 4.46 -34.57 8.14
CA LYS A 68 3.42 -35.58 7.83
C LYS A 68 2.21 -35.16 6.98
N ALA A 69 2.22 -34.01 6.28
CA ALA A 69 1.34 -33.85 5.11
C ALA A 69 2.08 -34.29 3.84
N PRO A 70 1.47 -35.07 2.93
CA PRO A 70 2.11 -35.46 1.68
C PRO A 70 2.49 -34.21 0.86
N ALA A 71 3.66 -34.26 0.22
CA ALA A 71 4.24 -33.17 -0.60
C ALA A 71 3.42 -32.79 -1.85
N GLU A 72 2.23 -33.37 -2.03
CA GLU A 72 1.31 -33.08 -3.13
C GLU A 72 0.62 -31.74 -2.88
N GLY A 73 1.29 -30.65 -3.25
CA GLY A 73 0.71 -29.30 -3.21
C GLY A 73 1.70 -28.18 -2.98
N ARG A 74 2.97 -28.48 -2.70
CA ARG A 74 4.07 -27.50 -2.66
C ARG A 74 4.80 -27.47 -3.99
N TYR A 75 4.79 -26.33 -4.65
CA TYR A 75 5.55 -26.16 -5.88
C TYR A 75 5.93 -24.71 -6.08
N TRP A 76 7.04 -24.53 -6.81
CA TRP A 76 7.41 -23.27 -7.41
C TRP A 76 6.85 -23.20 -8.83
N ALA A 77 6.44 -22.03 -9.24
CA ALA A 77 5.98 -21.80 -10.60
C ALA A 77 6.61 -20.54 -11.15
N VAL A 78 6.94 -20.59 -12.45
CA VAL A 78 7.38 -19.43 -13.21
C VAL A 78 6.28 -19.12 -14.21
N ASP A 79 5.57 -18.03 -13.96
CA ASP A 79 4.62 -17.48 -14.92
C ASP A 79 5.38 -16.63 -15.94
N ARG A 80 4.92 -16.67 -17.18
CA ARG A 80 5.40 -15.85 -18.28
C ARG A 80 4.18 -15.25 -18.96
N ASP A 81 4.10 -13.93 -18.91
CA ASP A 81 3.05 -13.14 -19.53
C ASP A 81 3.68 -12.10 -20.47
N ASP A 82 3.00 -11.77 -21.57
CA ASP A 82 3.33 -10.55 -22.30
C ASP A 82 3.11 -9.34 -21.38
N ALA A 83 3.95 -8.31 -21.49
CA ALA A 83 3.89 -7.16 -20.58
C ALA A 83 2.52 -6.47 -20.57
N TRP A 84 1.84 -6.44 -21.72
CA TRP A 84 0.48 -5.91 -21.83
C TRP A 84 -0.55 -6.74 -21.03
N ASP A 85 -0.45 -8.07 -21.10
CA ASP A 85 -1.36 -8.99 -20.43
C ASP A 85 -1.10 -9.05 -18.91
N ALA A 86 0.12 -8.74 -18.48
CA ALA A 86 0.47 -8.63 -17.06
C ALA A 86 -0.14 -7.38 -16.39
N MET A 87 -0.44 -6.31 -17.14
CA MET A 87 -0.84 -5.01 -16.59
C MET A 87 -2.11 -5.06 -15.72
N PRO A 88 -3.22 -5.70 -16.11
CA PRO A 88 -4.42 -5.78 -15.28
C PRO A 88 -4.15 -6.40 -13.90
N ARG A 89 -3.41 -7.53 -13.88
CA ARG A 89 -3.05 -8.24 -12.65
C ARG A 89 -2.14 -7.40 -11.76
N LEU A 90 -1.13 -6.74 -12.33
CA LEU A 90 -0.23 -5.87 -11.57
C LEU A 90 -0.97 -4.67 -10.99
N ARG A 91 -1.88 -4.05 -11.74
CA ARG A 91 -2.70 -2.93 -11.24
C ARG A 91 -3.64 -3.34 -10.13
N GLU A 92 -4.25 -4.52 -10.24
CA GLU A 92 -5.09 -5.08 -9.17
C GLU A 92 -4.29 -5.33 -7.90
N ALA A 93 -3.14 -6.00 -8.01
CA ALA A 93 -2.26 -6.26 -6.87
C ALA A 93 -1.71 -4.98 -6.24
N LEU A 94 -1.48 -3.93 -7.04
CA LEU A 94 -0.95 -2.62 -6.61
C LEU A 94 -2.04 -1.60 -6.30
N ALA A 95 -3.30 -1.99 -6.17
CA ALA A 95 -4.42 -1.07 -5.98
C ALA A 95 -4.21 -0.13 -4.78
N GLY A 96 -3.62 -0.61 -3.68
CA GLY A 96 -3.28 0.20 -2.51
C GLY A 96 -2.26 1.29 -2.80
N VAL A 97 -1.16 0.96 -3.49
CA VAL A 97 -0.14 1.94 -3.94
C VAL A 97 -0.78 2.97 -4.86
N LEU A 98 -1.53 2.52 -5.86
CA LEU A 98 -2.18 3.40 -6.82
C LEU A 98 -3.20 4.32 -6.15
N ALA A 99 -3.93 3.84 -5.13
CA ALA A 99 -4.86 4.65 -4.36
C ALA A 99 -4.15 5.78 -3.60
N ARG A 100 -3.02 5.49 -2.94
CA ARG A 100 -2.21 6.50 -2.25
C ARG A 100 -1.65 7.53 -3.22
N LEU A 101 -1.09 7.08 -4.33
CA LEU A 101 -0.61 7.94 -5.41
C LEU A 101 -1.72 8.78 -6.06
N THR A 102 -2.98 8.36 -5.96
CA THR A 102 -4.15 9.12 -6.46
C THR A 102 -4.51 10.28 -5.53
N ARG A 103 -4.28 10.13 -4.22
CA ARG A 103 -4.66 11.12 -3.20
C ARG A 103 -3.57 11.24 -2.13
N PRO A 104 -2.36 11.68 -2.50
CA PRO A 104 -1.20 11.66 -1.61
C PRO A 104 -1.42 12.50 -0.35
N GLY A 105 -2.12 13.65 -0.46
CA GLY A 105 -2.46 14.52 0.67
C GLY A 105 -3.42 13.94 1.70
N SER A 106 -4.09 12.83 1.39
CA SER A 106 -5.04 12.16 2.29
C SER A 106 -4.62 10.74 2.67
N ALA A 107 -3.46 10.28 2.19
CA ALA A 107 -2.94 8.95 2.49
C ALA A 107 -2.32 8.94 3.89
N SER A 108 -2.98 8.26 4.84
CA SER A 108 -2.48 8.12 6.22
C SER A 108 -1.12 7.43 6.30
N GLU A 109 -0.84 6.54 5.36
CA GLU A 109 0.38 5.76 5.24
C GLU A 109 1.59 6.67 5.04
N TYR A 110 1.47 7.77 4.30
CA TYR A 110 2.53 8.76 4.17
C TYR A 110 2.78 9.55 5.46
N ALA A 111 1.77 9.69 6.30
CA ALA A 111 1.93 10.26 7.63
C ALA A 111 2.59 9.26 8.61
N LEU A 112 2.19 7.98 8.53
CA LEU A 112 2.63 6.89 9.39
C LEU A 112 4.07 6.46 9.11
N GLU A 113 4.47 6.48 7.85
CA GLU A 113 5.71 5.89 7.37
C GLU A 113 6.47 6.90 6.47
N PRO A 114 7.25 7.83 7.05
CA PRO A 114 8.03 8.78 6.26
C PRO A 114 8.97 8.07 5.28
N GLY A 115 8.97 8.51 4.01
CA GLY A 115 9.73 7.88 2.93
C GLY A 115 8.98 6.77 2.19
N ARG A 116 7.74 6.44 2.59
CA ARG A 116 6.87 5.53 1.82
C ARG A 116 6.52 6.11 0.44
N GLU A 117 6.46 7.43 0.30
CA GLU A 117 6.21 8.09 -0.98
C GLU A 117 7.27 7.75 -2.04
N GLU A 118 8.55 7.65 -1.68
CA GLU A 118 9.61 7.29 -2.63
C GLU A 118 9.55 5.81 -3.02
N ARG A 119 9.11 4.93 -2.10
CA ARG A 119 8.86 3.52 -2.42
C ARG A 119 7.68 3.37 -3.37
N ASP A 120 6.57 4.05 -3.11
CA ASP A 120 5.41 4.04 -4.00
C ASP A 120 5.76 4.64 -5.38
N LEU A 121 6.60 5.67 -5.44
CA LEU A 121 7.10 6.22 -6.70
C LEU A 121 8.06 5.26 -7.43
N ALA A 122 8.87 4.48 -6.71
CA ALA A 122 9.71 3.43 -7.30
C ALA A 122 8.85 2.30 -7.90
N VAL A 123 7.81 1.87 -7.18
CA VAL A 123 6.79 0.91 -7.68
C VAL A 123 6.13 1.46 -8.95
N LEU A 124 5.73 2.73 -8.95
CA LEU A 124 5.17 3.37 -10.14
C LEU A 124 6.16 3.38 -11.30
N ALA A 125 7.43 3.68 -11.05
CA ALA A 125 8.46 3.70 -12.09
C ALA A 125 8.67 2.31 -12.71
N GLU A 126 8.64 1.24 -11.92
CA GLU A 126 8.71 -0.13 -12.44
C GLU A 126 7.44 -0.49 -13.23
N LEU A 127 6.25 -0.11 -12.74
CA LEU A 127 4.99 -0.38 -13.43
C LEU A 127 4.90 0.35 -14.78
N GLU A 128 5.36 1.60 -14.83
CA GLU A 128 5.50 2.36 -16.06
C GLU A 128 6.51 1.71 -17.01
N ALA A 129 7.60 1.10 -16.51
CA ALA A 129 8.58 0.42 -17.34
C ALA A 129 7.98 -0.82 -18.03
N VAL A 130 7.21 -1.62 -17.30
CA VAL A 130 6.45 -2.76 -17.83
C VAL A 130 5.49 -2.28 -18.92
N TRP A 131 4.74 -1.21 -18.65
CA TRP A 131 3.77 -0.68 -19.60
C TRP A 131 4.43 -0.13 -20.87
N LEU A 132 5.53 0.62 -20.72
CA LEU A 132 6.31 1.16 -21.85
C LEU A 132 6.94 0.04 -22.69
N SER A 133 7.40 -1.04 -22.06
CA SER A 133 7.89 -2.22 -22.76
C SER A 133 6.82 -2.79 -23.71
N GLY A 134 5.58 -2.94 -23.22
CA GLY A 134 4.47 -3.41 -24.06
C GLY A 134 4.09 -2.42 -25.17
N LEU A 135 4.10 -1.11 -24.87
CA LEU A 135 3.80 -0.06 -25.85
C LEU A 135 4.89 0.11 -26.92
N SER A 136 6.15 -0.23 -26.61
CA SER A 136 7.27 -0.11 -27.56
C SER A 136 7.03 -0.97 -28.80
N LEU A 137 6.58 -2.22 -28.62
CA LEU A 137 6.25 -3.13 -29.73
C LEU A 137 5.12 -2.58 -30.61
N LEU A 138 4.10 -1.98 -29.97
CA LEU A 138 3.00 -1.32 -30.68
C LEU A 138 3.47 -0.08 -31.45
N GLY A 139 4.40 0.68 -30.87
CA GLY A 139 5.02 1.84 -31.50
C GLY A 139 5.92 1.50 -32.68
N GLU A 140 6.62 0.38 -32.64
CA GLU A 140 7.39 -0.14 -33.78
C GLU A 140 6.48 -0.57 -34.93
N ALA A 141 5.37 -1.26 -34.62
CA ALA A 141 4.45 -1.77 -35.63
C ALA A 141 3.56 -0.68 -36.25
N HIS A 142 3.11 0.29 -35.47
CA HIS A 142 2.04 1.22 -35.85
C HIS A 142 2.40 2.71 -35.70
N GLY A 143 3.62 3.01 -35.24
CA GLY A 143 4.10 4.37 -35.06
C GLY A 143 3.59 5.05 -33.78
N PRO A 144 4.16 6.23 -33.45
CA PRO A 144 3.93 6.90 -32.17
C PRO A 144 2.49 7.42 -31.97
N ARG A 145 1.74 7.65 -33.05
CA ARG A 145 0.32 8.06 -32.96
C ARG A 145 -0.58 6.93 -32.47
N ALA A 146 -0.27 5.68 -32.82
CA ALA A 146 -1.01 4.54 -32.31
C ALA A 146 -0.79 4.39 -30.80
N VAL A 147 0.45 4.56 -30.34
CA VAL A 147 0.79 4.58 -28.91
C VAL A 147 0.05 5.69 -28.17
N GLU A 148 0.01 6.91 -28.71
CA GLU A 148 -0.75 8.03 -28.11
C GLU A 148 -2.25 7.70 -28.00
N ARG A 149 -2.81 7.05 -29.02
CA ARG A 149 -4.22 6.65 -29.02
C ARG A 149 -4.50 5.62 -27.93
N GLU A 150 -3.68 4.58 -27.81
CA GLU A 150 -3.87 3.54 -26.79
C GLU A 150 -3.70 4.10 -25.37
N LEU A 151 -2.71 4.97 -25.15
CA LEU A 151 -2.55 5.70 -23.88
C LEU A 151 -3.81 6.51 -23.50
N ASN A 152 -4.53 7.06 -24.47
CA ASN A 152 -5.77 7.79 -24.21
C ASN A 152 -6.99 6.87 -24.05
N HIS A 153 -6.97 5.66 -24.61
CA HIS A 153 -8.10 4.73 -24.64
C HIS A 153 -8.20 3.87 -23.37
N GLU A 154 -7.08 3.32 -22.90
CA GLU A 154 -7.01 2.37 -21.78
C GLU A 154 -7.21 3.00 -20.38
N LEU A 155 -7.50 4.30 -20.32
CA LEU A 155 -7.75 5.00 -19.07
C LEU A 155 -9.25 5.18 -18.83
N PHE A 156 -9.87 4.22 -18.12
CA PHE A 156 -11.25 4.36 -17.65
C PHE A 156 -11.33 4.51 -16.11
N ILE A 157 -11.61 5.77 -15.67
CA ILE A 157 -12.17 6.30 -14.38
C ILE A 157 -11.23 6.37 -13.14
N PRO A 158 -11.23 7.42 -12.27
CA PRO A 158 -11.84 8.78 -12.30
C PRO A 158 -10.80 9.94 -12.45
N ILE A 159 -11.34 11.12 -12.78
CA ILE A 159 -10.89 12.00 -13.90
C ILE A 159 -9.74 13.00 -13.64
N GLN A 160 -8.87 12.88 -12.63
CA GLN A 160 -7.75 13.85 -12.52
C GLN A 160 -6.40 13.20 -12.22
N ALA A 161 -6.31 12.36 -11.18
CA ALA A 161 -5.07 11.70 -10.85
C ALA A 161 -4.65 10.64 -11.89
N GLU A 162 -5.61 9.95 -12.50
CA GLU A 162 -5.31 9.03 -13.62
C GLU A 162 -4.87 9.79 -14.88
N LEU A 163 -5.44 10.98 -15.13
CA LEU A 163 -4.97 11.84 -16.23
C LEU A 163 -3.55 12.38 -15.95
N ALA A 164 -3.24 12.70 -14.69
CA ALA A 164 -1.91 13.14 -14.29
C ALA A 164 -0.88 12.00 -14.42
N ARG A 165 -1.23 10.78 -14.00
CA ARG A 165 -0.42 9.58 -14.23
C ARG A 165 -0.20 9.29 -15.71
N ALA A 166 -1.24 9.40 -16.52
CA ALA A 166 -1.12 9.26 -17.97
C ALA A 166 -0.23 10.35 -18.58
N GLY A 167 -0.32 11.57 -18.05
CA GLY A 167 0.60 12.65 -18.37
C GLY A 167 2.04 12.28 -18.03
N ALA A 168 2.29 11.71 -16.85
CA ALA A 168 3.61 11.27 -16.41
C ALA A 168 4.16 10.12 -17.27
N LEU A 169 3.35 9.11 -17.58
CA LEU A 169 3.74 8.02 -18.48
C LEU A 169 4.04 8.52 -19.89
N ARG A 170 3.19 9.41 -20.43
CA ARG A 170 3.44 10.08 -21.71
C ARG A 170 4.75 10.86 -21.65
N SER A 171 5.00 11.59 -20.58
CA SER A 171 6.25 12.32 -20.36
C SER A 171 7.46 11.40 -20.48
N ARG A 172 7.42 10.25 -19.79
CA ARG A 172 8.49 9.27 -19.82
C ARG A 172 8.69 8.65 -21.21
N MET A 173 7.61 8.24 -21.86
CA MET A 173 7.64 7.74 -23.25
C MET A 173 8.33 8.74 -24.19
N LEU A 174 7.98 10.02 -24.07
CA LEU A 174 8.57 11.09 -24.88
C LEU A 174 10.05 11.31 -24.53
N GLN A 175 10.43 11.24 -23.26
CA GLN A 175 11.81 11.37 -22.81
C GLN A 175 12.69 10.20 -23.28
N GLU A 176 12.18 8.96 -23.26
CA GLU A 176 12.92 7.80 -23.77
C GLU A 176 13.16 7.89 -25.29
N ARG A 177 12.15 8.35 -26.04
CA ARG A 177 12.25 8.45 -27.51
C ARG A 177 13.03 9.67 -27.99
N TYR A 178 12.86 10.82 -27.32
CA TYR A 178 13.38 12.10 -27.79
C TYR A 178 14.48 12.67 -26.89
N GLY A 179 14.81 12.02 -25.77
CA GLY A 179 15.77 12.48 -24.77
C GLY A 179 15.23 13.54 -23.81
N THR A 180 16.06 13.98 -22.86
CA THR A 180 15.76 15.03 -21.87
C THR A 180 16.45 16.37 -22.16
N GLY A 181 17.22 16.45 -23.26
CA GLY A 181 17.99 17.64 -23.63
C GLY A 181 17.14 18.81 -24.17
N PRO A 182 17.76 19.99 -24.38
CA PRO A 182 17.05 21.24 -24.72
C PRO A 182 16.20 21.16 -26.00
N ASP A 183 16.57 20.28 -26.93
CA ASP A 183 15.88 20.11 -28.22
C ASP A 183 14.79 19.03 -28.21
N ALA A 184 14.62 18.28 -27.12
CA ALA A 184 13.70 17.15 -27.05
C ALA A 184 12.26 17.54 -27.38
N ALA A 185 11.81 18.69 -26.87
CA ALA A 185 10.47 19.21 -27.15
C ALA A 185 10.29 19.59 -28.63
N ALA A 186 11.31 20.12 -29.30
CA ALA A 186 11.24 20.49 -30.71
C ALA A 186 11.16 19.25 -31.62
N ARG A 187 11.92 18.20 -31.29
CA ARG A 187 11.81 16.90 -31.98
C ARG A 187 10.44 16.27 -31.79
N ALA A 188 9.95 16.19 -30.55
CA ALA A 188 8.64 15.65 -30.24
C ALA A 188 7.50 16.42 -30.94
N ALA A 189 7.57 17.75 -30.96
CA ALA A 189 6.60 18.60 -31.65
C ALA A 189 6.55 18.32 -33.16
N THR A 190 7.71 18.19 -33.79
CA THR A 190 7.82 17.92 -35.24
C THR A 190 7.25 16.55 -35.60
N GLU A 191 7.71 15.49 -34.92
CA GLU A 191 7.31 14.10 -35.21
C GLU A 191 5.84 13.83 -34.90
N LEU A 192 5.32 14.40 -33.81
CA LEU A 192 3.93 14.19 -33.40
C LEU A 192 2.96 15.19 -34.04
N GLY A 193 3.47 16.20 -34.75
CA GLY A 193 2.65 17.29 -35.29
C GLY A 193 1.98 18.13 -34.21
N TRP A 194 2.65 18.31 -33.07
CA TRP A 194 2.15 19.11 -31.94
C TRP A 194 2.76 20.51 -31.96
N ASP A 195 2.07 21.44 -31.31
CA ASP A 195 2.68 22.71 -30.90
C ASP A 195 3.83 22.49 -29.89
N ILE A 196 4.86 23.32 -29.96
CA ILE A 196 6.05 23.24 -29.09
C ILE A 196 5.71 23.40 -27.61
N GLY A 197 4.72 24.23 -27.28
CA GLY A 197 4.22 24.40 -25.92
C GLY A 197 3.50 23.16 -25.40
N LYS A 198 2.72 22.48 -26.26
CA LYS A 198 2.11 21.18 -25.93
C LYS A 198 3.18 20.12 -25.66
N ALA A 199 4.21 20.03 -26.50
CA ALA A 199 5.31 19.07 -26.33
C ALA A 199 6.12 19.32 -25.05
N ARG A 200 6.42 20.59 -24.73
CA ARG A 200 7.10 20.96 -23.47
C ARG A 200 6.30 20.55 -22.24
N ARG A 201 5.00 20.87 -22.20
CA ARG A 201 4.14 20.46 -21.08
C ARG A 201 4.07 18.94 -20.94
N ALA A 202 3.95 18.23 -22.07
CA ALA A 202 3.91 16.78 -22.05
C ALA A 202 5.20 16.16 -21.51
N LEU A 203 6.37 16.72 -21.84
CA LEU A 203 7.69 16.28 -21.36
C LEU A 203 8.00 16.65 -19.90
N ALA A 204 7.29 17.62 -19.31
CA ALA A 204 7.46 18.06 -17.93
C ALA A 204 6.51 17.35 -16.95
N ALA A 205 5.39 16.84 -17.45
CA ALA A 205 4.30 16.28 -16.62
C ALA A 205 4.76 15.16 -15.67
N GLY A 206 5.79 14.39 -16.03
CA GLY A 206 6.34 13.35 -15.16
C GLY A 206 6.98 13.90 -13.89
N ASP A 207 7.78 14.94 -14.00
CA ASP A 207 8.45 15.55 -12.84
C ASP A 207 7.47 16.35 -12.00
N GLU A 208 6.52 17.04 -12.63
CA GLU A 208 5.42 17.73 -11.96
C GLU A 208 4.57 16.75 -11.12
N TYR A 209 4.24 15.58 -11.66
CA TYR A 209 3.48 14.57 -10.94
C TYR A 209 4.25 14.01 -9.72
N ARG A 210 5.54 13.68 -9.88
CA ARG A 210 6.36 13.20 -8.76
C ARG A 210 6.49 14.24 -7.66
N GLN A 211 6.67 15.51 -8.03
CA GLN A 211 6.70 16.60 -7.06
C GLN A 211 5.36 16.74 -6.33
N TRP A 212 4.25 16.66 -7.05
CA TRP A 212 2.91 16.69 -6.46
C TRP A 212 2.66 15.55 -5.46
N VAL A 213 3.18 14.34 -5.72
CA VAL A 213 3.13 13.22 -4.76
C VAL A 213 3.91 13.55 -3.49
N ARG A 214 5.12 14.09 -3.61
CA ARG A 214 5.95 14.49 -2.45
C ARG A 214 5.30 15.60 -1.63
N ASP A 215 4.76 16.62 -2.31
CA ASP A 215 4.04 17.71 -1.66
C ASP A 215 2.79 17.20 -0.94
N GLY A 216 2.07 16.26 -1.56
CA GLY A 216 0.96 15.56 -0.93
C GLY A 216 1.38 14.75 0.29
N ALA A 217 2.47 13.98 0.22
CA ALA A 217 3.01 13.25 1.37
C ALA A 217 3.42 14.19 2.52
N ALA A 218 4.05 15.33 2.20
CA ALA A 218 4.36 16.36 3.18
C ALA A 218 3.09 16.96 3.81
N HIS A 219 2.06 17.23 3.01
CA HIS A 219 0.77 17.71 3.48
C HIS A 219 0.07 16.68 4.40
N ALA A 220 0.10 15.40 4.04
CA ALA A 220 -0.44 14.32 4.86
C ALA A 220 0.27 14.25 6.23
N ARG A 221 1.61 14.35 6.25
CA ARG A 221 2.41 14.39 7.48
C ARG A 221 2.06 15.56 8.40
N ASP A 222 1.71 16.71 7.84
CA ASP A 222 1.32 17.91 8.61
C ASP A 222 -0.12 17.81 9.17
N ARG A 223 -1.05 17.26 8.38
CA ARG A 223 -2.49 17.28 8.68
C ARG A 223 -2.97 16.06 9.47
N ILE A 224 -2.38 14.89 9.25
CA ILE A 224 -2.86 13.63 9.82
C ILE A 224 -2.16 13.39 11.15
N ALA A 225 -2.93 13.47 12.24
CA ALA A 225 -2.41 13.23 13.58
C ALA A 225 -2.11 11.74 13.80
N VAL A 226 -0.84 11.35 13.62
CA VAL A 226 -0.37 10.00 13.95
C VAL A 226 -0.31 9.83 15.46
N ARG A 227 -0.98 8.79 15.97
CA ARG A 227 -0.94 8.38 17.37
C ARG A 227 0.00 7.20 17.52
N ARG A 228 0.82 7.22 18.56
CA ARG A 228 1.77 6.14 18.89
C ARG A 228 1.45 5.60 20.27
N PRO A 229 1.52 4.28 20.48
CA PRO A 229 1.42 3.70 21.81
C PRO A 229 2.53 4.29 22.72
N PRO A 230 2.25 4.60 23.99
CA PRO A 230 3.23 5.19 24.90
C PRO A 230 4.30 4.20 25.40
N GLY A 231 4.10 2.90 25.21
CA GLY A 231 5.05 1.85 25.63
C GLY A 231 5.36 0.83 24.54
N GLU A 232 6.31 -0.06 24.82
CA GLU A 232 6.75 -1.10 23.88
C GLU A 232 5.68 -2.21 23.75
N THR A 233 5.03 -2.27 22.59
CA THR A 233 3.95 -3.25 22.31
C THR A 233 4.48 -4.60 21.87
N GLY A 234 5.76 -4.68 21.46
CA GLY A 234 6.36 -5.86 20.81
C GLY A 234 6.03 -5.97 19.32
N LEU A 235 5.31 -5.00 18.75
CA LEU A 235 5.04 -4.87 17.32
C LEU A 235 6.06 -3.94 16.65
N PRO A 236 6.27 -4.05 15.33
CA PRO A 236 6.98 -3.01 14.58
C PRO A 236 6.34 -1.64 14.78
N ASP A 237 7.15 -0.60 14.98
CA ASP A 237 6.68 0.76 15.32
C ASP A 237 5.61 1.30 14.37
N VAL A 238 5.76 1.05 13.06
CA VAL A 238 4.79 1.47 12.04
C VAL A 238 3.46 0.77 12.23
N LEU A 239 3.47 -0.54 12.50
CA LEU A 239 2.25 -1.31 12.76
C LEU A 239 1.59 -0.82 14.06
N ALA A 240 2.36 -0.65 15.13
CA ALA A 240 1.89 -0.14 16.41
C ALA A 240 1.24 1.25 16.27
N ALA A 241 1.87 2.17 15.54
CA ALA A 241 1.32 3.50 15.23
C ALA A 241 0.06 3.43 14.37
N THR A 242 0.02 2.52 13.39
CA THR A 242 -1.14 2.32 12.50
C THR A 242 -2.36 1.86 13.30
N LEU A 243 -2.19 0.84 14.15
CA LEU A 243 -3.26 0.34 15.01
C LEU A 243 -3.75 1.40 16.00
N MET A 244 -2.82 2.13 16.64
CA MET A 244 -3.15 3.18 17.59
C MET A 244 -3.88 4.36 16.93
N THR A 245 -3.41 4.78 15.75
CA THR A 245 -4.05 5.85 14.97
C THR A 245 -5.45 5.43 14.53
N ALA A 246 -5.63 4.16 14.14
CA ALA A 246 -6.94 3.63 13.78
C ALA A 246 -7.90 3.59 14.97
N ALA A 247 -7.44 3.16 16.14
CA ALA A 247 -8.25 3.14 17.36
C ALA A 247 -8.75 4.55 17.74
N CYS A 248 -7.92 5.57 17.52
CA CYS A 248 -8.20 6.96 17.89
C CYS A 248 -8.85 7.79 16.76
N ALA A 249 -9.25 7.18 15.64
CA ALA A 249 -9.55 7.91 14.40
C ALA A 249 -10.68 8.95 14.54
N TYR A 250 -11.61 8.73 15.47
CA TYR A 250 -12.78 9.59 15.69
C TYR A 250 -12.79 10.24 17.08
N GLU A 251 -11.65 10.23 17.77
CA GLU A 251 -11.58 10.54 19.19
C GLU A 251 -10.77 11.80 19.49
N ASP A 252 -11.28 12.62 20.42
CA ASP A 252 -10.61 13.80 20.93
C ASP A 252 -9.53 13.42 21.95
N VAL A 253 -8.39 12.94 21.44
CA VAL A 253 -7.25 12.51 22.25
C VAL A 253 -6.55 13.71 22.91
N VAL A 254 -6.32 13.61 24.21
CA VAL A 254 -5.56 14.57 25.02
C VAL A 254 -4.17 14.00 25.35
N PRO A 255 -3.09 14.47 24.71
CA PRO A 255 -1.74 13.94 24.93
C PRO A 255 -1.22 14.18 26.34
N GLY A 256 -0.39 13.26 26.85
CA GLY A 256 0.40 13.44 28.08
C GLY A 256 -0.38 13.40 29.39
N ARG A 257 -1.69 13.13 29.36
CA ARG A 257 -2.50 13.01 30.57
C ARG A 257 -2.35 11.61 31.18
N PRO A 258 -1.90 11.47 32.44
CA PRO A 258 -1.72 10.17 33.06
C PRO A 258 -3.06 9.50 33.39
N SER A 259 -3.05 8.17 33.45
CA SER A 259 -4.22 7.40 33.90
C SER A 259 -4.53 7.72 35.38
N PRO A 260 -5.80 7.95 35.76
CA PRO A 260 -6.19 8.08 37.16
C PRO A 260 -6.15 6.74 37.90
N LEU A 261 -6.12 5.62 37.16
CA LEU A 261 -6.08 4.25 37.68
C LEU A 261 -4.70 3.62 37.41
N PRO A 262 -4.14 2.83 38.34
CA PRO A 262 -2.95 2.04 38.07
C PRO A 262 -3.25 1.03 36.95
N LEU A 263 -2.45 1.06 35.88
CA LEU A 263 -2.62 0.18 34.73
C LEU A 263 -1.68 -1.01 34.84
N PRO A 264 -2.17 -2.23 34.57
CA PRO A 264 -1.32 -3.36 34.23
C PRO A 264 -0.37 -3.00 33.09
N ASP A 265 0.85 -3.53 33.11
CA ASP A 265 1.91 -3.19 32.14
C ASP A 265 1.49 -3.46 30.70
N GLU A 266 0.69 -4.51 30.47
CA GLU A 266 0.17 -4.86 29.14
C GLU A 266 -0.78 -3.79 28.61
N LEU A 267 -1.66 -3.27 29.46
CA LEU A 267 -2.64 -2.22 29.10
C LEU A 267 -1.98 -0.85 28.99
N ALA A 268 -1.00 -0.55 29.85
CA ALA A 268 -0.27 0.71 29.85
C ALA A 268 0.40 1.00 28.50
N ARG A 269 0.83 -0.04 27.78
CA ARG A 269 1.46 0.09 26.45
C ARG A 269 0.51 0.67 25.41
N TRP A 270 -0.79 0.43 25.53
CA TRP A 270 -1.83 0.86 24.59
C TRP A 270 -2.70 2.01 25.12
N TYR A 271 -2.23 2.68 26.17
CA TYR A 271 -2.96 3.72 26.85
C TYR A 271 -3.15 5.00 26.01
N VAL A 272 -4.32 5.61 26.14
CA VAL A 272 -4.66 6.94 25.62
C VAL A 272 -5.66 7.63 26.53
N PHE A 273 -5.58 8.95 26.63
CA PHE A 273 -6.64 9.74 27.27
C PHE A 273 -7.52 10.39 26.20
N VAL A 274 -8.82 10.17 26.28
CA VAL A 274 -9.84 10.75 25.39
C VAL A 274 -10.70 11.71 26.20
N GLN A 275 -10.98 12.90 25.68
CA GLN A 275 -11.68 13.95 26.42
C GLN A 275 -13.05 13.51 26.96
N GLY A 276 -13.84 12.79 26.16
CA GLY A 276 -15.16 12.27 26.55
C GLY A 276 -15.10 11.00 27.41
N LEU A 277 -14.21 10.07 27.07
CA LEU A 277 -14.16 8.72 27.68
C LEU A 277 -13.18 8.59 28.86
N GLY A 278 -12.25 9.54 29.01
CA GLY A 278 -11.21 9.51 30.02
C GLY A 278 -10.03 8.60 29.64
N ALA A 279 -9.46 7.94 30.65
CA ALA A 279 -8.40 6.95 30.50
C ALA A 279 -8.89 5.70 29.77
N CYS A 280 -8.36 5.49 28.57
CA CYS A 280 -8.72 4.43 27.66
C CYS A 280 -7.51 3.60 27.25
N VAL A 281 -7.78 2.45 26.66
CA VAL A 281 -6.80 1.62 25.95
C VAL A 281 -7.31 1.29 24.56
N ALA A 282 -6.39 1.20 23.60
CA ALA A 282 -6.71 0.68 22.29
C ALA A 282 -6.95 -0.84 22.35
N VAL A 283 -8.07 -1.29 21.80
CA VAL A 283 -8.51 -2.70 21.79
C VAL A 283 -8.95 -3.09 20.38
N ALA A 284 -8.78 -4.37 20.06
CA ALA A 284 -9.28 -4.98 18.83
C ALA A 284 -10.57 -5.75 19.09
N VAL A 285 -11.54 -5.57 18.19
CA VAL A 285 -12.80 -6.35 18.15
C VAL A 285 -12.48 -7.72 17.55
N GLU A 286 -12.66 -8.79 18.32
CA GLU A 286 -12.25 -10.13 17.90
C GLU A 286 -12.98 -10.60 16.63
N ASP A 287 -14.28 -10.39 16.53
CA ASP A 287 -15.10 -10.83 15.39
C ASP A 287 -14.82 -10.06 14.08
N ALA A 288 -14.30 -8.84 14.18
CA ALA A 288 -13.94 -8.00 13.03
C ALA A 288 -12.45 -8.09 12.67
N TYR A 289 -11.63 -8.72 13.53
CA TYR A 289 -10.19 -8.79 13.32
C TYR A 289 -9.86 -9.66 12.12
N THR A 290 -9.29 -9.02 11.11
CA THR A 290 -8.75 -9.66 9.91
C THR A 290 -7.30 -9.20 9.75
N PRO A 291 -6.32 -10.12 9.69
CA PRO A 291 -4.90 -9.75 9.58
C PRO A 291 -4.59 -8.83 8.39
N ASP A 292 -5.30 -9.02 7.28
CA ASP A 292 -5.14 -8.26 6.04
C ASP A 292 -6.18 -7.13 5.88
N GLY A 293 -7.11 -6.97 6.83
CA GLY A 293 -8.17 -5.98 6.77
C GLY A 293 -7.75 -4.62 7.31
N SER A 294 -8.60 -3.60 7.10
CA SER A 294 -8.32 -2.26 7.59
C SER A 294 -8.37 -2.22 9.13
N PRO A 295 -7.32 -1.74 9.82
CA PRO A 295 -7.37 -1.53 11.26
C PRO A 295 -8.51 -0.62 11.73
N ARG A 296 -9.00 0.27 10.85
CA ARG A 296 -10.15 1.13 11.17
C ARG A 296 -11.43 0.34 11.41
N ASP A 297 -11.53 -0.86 10.84
CA ASP A 297 -12.73 -1.66 10.94
C ASP A 297 -12.82 -2.36 12.31
N TYR A 298 -11.67 -2.72 12.90
CA TYR A 298 -11.60 -3.52 14.13
C TYR A 298 -10.92 -2.86 15.35
N MET A 299 -10.19 -1.75 15.20
CA MET A 299 -9.56 -1.08 16.35
C MET A 299 -10.48 -0.02 16.95
N ARG A 300 -10.61 -0.01 18.28
CA ARG A 300 -11.41 0.96 19.05
C ARG A 300 -10.65 1.40 20.30
N VAL A 301 -11.08 2.49 20.92
CA VAL A 301 -10.67 2.86 22.28
C VAL A 301 -11.76 2.47 23.28
N ALA A 302 -11.34 1.91 24.42
CA ALA A 302 -12.24 1.49 25.48
C ALA A 302 -11.77 2.07 26.82
N PRO A 303 -12.69 2.58 27.67
CA PRO A 303 -12.37 2.96 29.04
C PRO A 303 -11.67 1.83 29.78
N VAL A 304 -10.57 2.15 30.46
CA VAL A 304 -9.75 1.18 31.20
C VAL A 304 -10.60 0.38 32.18
N ALA A 305 -11.52 1.05 32.88
CA ALA A 305 -12.38 0.40 33.87
C ALA A 305 -13.22 -0.73 33.25
N MET A 306 -13.76 -0.52 32.03
CA MET A 306 -14.52 -1.54 31.33
C MET A 306 -13.64 -2.73 30.93
N VAL A 307 -12.44 -2.46 30.40
CA VAL A 307 -11.51 -3.53 29.97
C VAL A 307 -11.06 -4.38 31.15
N VAL A 308 -10.76 -3.75 32.29
CA VAL A 308 -10.37 -4.46 33.51
C VAL A 308 -11.51 -5.30 34.05
N GLN A 309 -12.74 -4.78 34.04
CA GLN A 309 -13.93 -5.50 34.51
C GLN A 309 -14.30 -6.67 33.60
N ALA A 310 -14.25 -6.50 32.28
CA ALA A 310 -14.54 -7.54 31.30
C ALA A 310 -13.40 -8.58 31.18
N GLY A 311 -12.20 -8.21 31.63
CA GLY A 311 -10.98 -8.97 31.36
C GLY A 311 -10.45 -8.73 29.95
N TRP A 312 -9.21 -9.14 29.71
CA TRP A 312 -8.58 -9.02 28.40
C TRP A 312 -7.61 -10.18 28.15
N THR A 313 -7.26 -10.33 26.87
CA THR A 313 -6.17 -11.18 26.42
C THR A 313 -5.24 -10.36 25.53
N VAL A 314 -3.98 -10.79 25.46
CA VAL A 314 -2.99 -10.22 24.53
C VAL A 314 -2.70 -11.26 23.46
N ARG A 315 -2.98 -10.93 22.21
CA ARG A 315 -2.67 -11.76 21.03
C ARG A 315 -1.89 -10.93 20.04
N ASP A 316 -0.72 -11.43 19.64
CA ASP A 316 0.17 -10.75 18.70
C ASP A 316 0.48 -9.29 19.10
N GLY A 317 0.65 -9.04 20.40
CA GLY A 317 0.93 -7.69 20.92
C GLY A 317 -0.26 -6.73 20.98
N VAL A 318 -1.47 -7.17 20.61
CA VAL A 318 -2.72 -6.38 20.60
C VAL A 318 -3.66 -6.84 21.71
N ILE A 319 -4.41 -5.91 22.31
CA ILE A 319 -5.38 -6.18 23.37
C ILE A 319 -6.73 -6.58 22.76
N PHE A 320 -7.28 -7.70 23.22
CA PHE A 320 -8.64 -8.15 22.92
C PHE A 320 -9.43 -8.24 24.21
N SER A 321 -10.64 -7.68 24.23
CA SER A 321 -11.53 -7.69 25.40
C SER A 321 -12.97 -7.95 24.96
N PRO A 322 -13.75 -8.78 25.70
CA PRO A 322 -15.14 -9.11 25.37
C PRO A 322 -16.09 -7.99 25.82
N LEU A 323 -15.89 -6.79 25.27
CA LEU A 323 -16.71 -5.62 25.53
C LEU A 323 -18.05 -5.73 24.78
N PRO A 324 -19.09 -5.00 25.22
CA PRO A 324 -20.36 -4.91 24.50
C PRO A 324 -20.17 -4.05 23.25
N TYR A 325 -19.72 -4.66 22.15
CA TYR A 325 -19.63 -4.00 20.86
C TYR A 325 -21.03 -3.91 20.24
N ALA A 326 -21.47 -2.70 19.89
CA ALA A 326 -22.70 -2.49 19.14
C ALA A 326 -22.55 -2.97 17.69
N GLU A 327 -23.68 -3.26 17.02
CA GLU A 327 -23.65 -3.54 15.58
C GLU A 327 -23.04 -2.33 14.83
N TYR A 328 -22.18 -2.64 13.86
CA TYR A 328 -21.47 -1.64 13.08
C TYR A 328 -22.44 -0.58 12.51
N PRO A 329 -22.15 0.72 12.60
CA PRO A 329 -20.85 1.33 12.93
C PRO A 329 -20.67 1.76 14.40
N ASP A 330 -21.60 1.42 15.30
CA ASP A 330 -21.85 2.19 16.55
C ASP A 330 -20.85 1.96 17.72
N GLY A 331 -19.76 1.22 17.49
CA GLY A 331 -18.63 1.19 18.43
C GLY A 331 -18.84 0.33 19.68
N ILE A 332 -18.39 0.81 20.84
CA ILE A 332 -18.54 0.14 22.14
C ILE A 332 -19.71 0.80 22.89
N GLU A 333 -20.62 0.02 23.44
CA GLU A 333 -21.63 0.53 24.37
C GLU A 333 -20.95 0.89 25.69
N TYR A 334 -20.81 2.19 25.95
CA TYR A 334 -20.09 2.68 27.12
C TYR A 334 -20.96 2.70 28.38
N ASP A 335 -20.43 2.17 29.48
CA ASP A 335 -20.99 2.35 30.81
C ASP A 335 -20.59 3.73 31.35
N GLU A 336 -21.57 4.58 31.65
CA GLU A 336 -21.30 5.93 32.18
C GLU A 336 -20.53 5.91 33.50
N GLU A 337 -20.74 4.93 34.37
CA GLU A 337 -19.99 4.81 35.62
C GLU A 337 -18.52 4.51 35.33
N ALA A 338 -18.26 3.62 34.37
CA ALA A 338 -16.91 3.29 33.94
C ALA A 338 -16.21 4.48 33.24
N VAL A 339 -16.94 5.26 32.44
CA VAL A 339 -16.43 6.50 31.83
C VAL A 339 -16.06 7.52 32.92
N ARG A 340 -16.93 7.75 33.89
CA ARG A 340 -16.64 8.65 35.02
C ARG A 340 -15.46 8.15 35.85
N ALA A 341 -15.40 6.85 36.14
CA ALA A 341 -14.28 6.22 36.86
C ALA A 341 -12.94 6.36 36.10
N SER A 342 -13.00 6.39 34.77
CA SER A 342 -11.85 6.63 33.90
C SER A 342 -11.50 8.12 33.80
N GLY A 343 -12.25 9.01 34.45
CA GLY A 343 -12.02 10.47 34.41
C GLY A 343 -12.57 11.15 33.15
N GLY A 344 -13.43 10.46 32.41
CA GLY A 344 -14.20 11.03 31.30
C GLY A 344 -15.38 11.85 31.79
N THR A 345 -15.93 12.65 30.89
CA THR A 345 -17.19 13.38 31.13
C THR A 345 -18.19 12.80 30.14
N PRO A 346 -19.10 11.89 30.57
CA PRO A 346 -20.13 11.37 29.69
C PRO A 346 -20.86 12.54 29.03
N LEU A 347 -21.06 12.46 27.71
CA LEU A 347 -21.91 13.41 27.02
C LEU A 347 -23.28 13.32 27.69
N SER A 348 -23.76 14.44 28.25
CA SER A 348 -25.10 14.48 28.80
C SER A 348 -26.08 14.14 27.68
N ASP A 349 -26.94 13.15 27.92
CA ASP A 349 -28.21 13.01 27.20
C ASP A 349 -29.00 14.31 27.39
N GLY A 350 -28.77 15.28 26.51
CA GLY A 350 -29.20 16.68 26.64
C GLY A 350 -28.56 17.55 25.57
N SER A 351 -28.94 17.39 24.29
CA SER A 351 -30.04 18.13 23.59
C SER A 351 -29.60 19.50 23.03
N PRO A 352 -29.99 19.89 21.79
CA PRO A 352 -31.38 20.04 21.34
C PRO A 352 -31.79 19.23 20.10
#